data_AF-A0A1L9NZC8-F1
#
_entry.id   AF-A0A1L9NZC8-F1
#
_cell.length_a   1.000
_cell.length_b   1.000
_cell.length_c   1.000
_cell.angle_alpha   90.00
_cell.angle_beta   90.00
_cell.angle_gamma   90.00
#
_symmetry.space_group_name_H-M   'P 1'
#
loop_
_entity.id
_entity.type
_entity.pdbx_description
1 polymer ?
#
loop_
_entity_poly.entity_id
_entity_poly.type
_entity_poly.pdbx_seq_one_letter_code
_entity_poly.pdbx_strand_id
1 'polypeptide(L)'
;MLNRLSLLIISTGLMLAGSAIAQDVSQCVGIDDPDTRLSCFDDAFVETQVQQPSPKSDWSVRVDTSALDDSKTVVLTLTSKDQFLSQYGELKRGTLIIRCMENTTSLYTKWGGHFMSDNRNNGRVDYRVDAKKASRVSMRESTNNKSLGLWSGSQSIPFIKQLLNAKQLYIRATPYSESPVEMTFNVTGLERAIEPLRDACGW
;
A
#
# COMPACT_ATOMS: atom_id res chain seq x y z
N MET A 1 -70.94 57.20 0.01
CA MET A 1 -69.85 56.84 -0.92
C MET A 1 -68.59 57.52 -0.38
N LEU A 2 -67.47 56.90 0.00
CA LEU A 2 -66.91 55.58 -0.27
C LEU A 2 -66.34 54.95 1.02
N ASN A 3 -66.46 53.63 1.05
CA ASN A 3 -66.05 52.66 2.06
C ASN A 3 -64.52 52.44 2.01
N ARG A 4 -63.79 52.46 3.14
CA ARG A 4 -62.40 52.02 3.21
C ARG A 4 -62.32 50.64 3.86
N LEU A 5 -62.00 49.67 3.02
CA LEU A 5 -61.90 48.24 3.30
C LEU A 5 -60.55 47.94 3.97
N SER A 6 -60.59 47.32 5.15
CA SER A 6 -59.41 46.79 5.85
C SER A 6 -58.89 45.54 5.17
N LEU A 7 -57.60 45.51 4.81
CA LEU A 7 -56.92 44.34 4.25
C LEU A 7 -56.06 43.69 5.35
N LEU A 8 -56.48 42.52 5.85
CA LEU A 8 -55.65 41.65 6.69
C LEU A 8 -54.74 40.81 5.78
N ILE A 9 -53.43 40.91 5.96
CA ILE A 9 -52.43 40.07 5.30
C ILE A 9 -52.20 38.85 6.21
N ILE A 10 -52.67 37.68 5.80
CA ILE A 10 -52.36 36.39 6.45
C ILE A 10 -51.10 35.86 5.78
N SER A 11 -49.95 36.00 6.45
CA SER A 11 -48.69 35.40 6.02
C SER A 11 -48.63 33.93 6.46
N THR A 12 -48.94 33.02 5.54
CA THR A 12 -48.78 31.57 5.71
C THR A 12 -47.29 31.23 5.71
N GLY A 13 -46.76 30.80 6.86
CA GLY A 13 -45.39 30.33 7.00
C GLY A 13 -45.23 28.96 6.32
N LEU A 14 -44.42 28.91 5.26
CA LEU A 14 -44.00 27.68 4.61
C LEU A 14 -42.90 27.05 5.48
N MET A 15 -43.23 25.99 6.23
CA MET A 15 -42.23 25.21 6.96
C MET A 15 -41.45 24.34 5.96
N LEU A 16 -40.18 24.67 5.76
CA LEU A 16 -39.23 23.79 5.10
C LEU A 16 -38.95 22.60 6.04
N ALA A 17 -39.36 21.40 5.63
CA ALA A 17 -38.98 20.17 6.30
C ALA A 17 -37.46 19.99 6.19
N GLY A 18 -36.76 20.15 7.31
CA GLY A 18 -35.35 19.81 7.40
C GLY A 18 -35.17 18.30 7.30
N SER A 19 -34.26 17.86 6.43
CA SER A 19 -33.80 16.47 6.40
C SER A 19 -33.23 16.11 7.78
N ALA A 20 -33.92 15.25 8.52
CA ALA A 20 -33.45 14.75 9.80
C ALA A 20 -32.30 13.76 9.55
N ILE A 21 -31.08 14.17 9.87
CA ILE A 21 -29.97 13.21 10.00
C ILE A 21 -30.15 12.51 11.35
N ALA A 22 -30.47 11.21 11.32
CA ALA A 22 -30.56 10.40 12.52
C ALA A 22 -29.15 10.25 13.13
N GLN A 23 -28.98 10.69 14.39
CA GLN A 23 -27.75 10.47 15.16
C GLN A 23 -27.69 9.05 15.77
N ASP A 24 -28.81 8.33 15.75
CA ASP A 24 -28.95 6.95 16.25
C ASP A 24 -29.87 6.16 15.32
N VAL A 25 -29.38 5.03 14.81
CA VAL A 25 -30.09 4.10 13.90
C VAL A 25 -31.42 3.64 14.49
N SER A 26 -31.54 3.59 15.82
CA SER A 26 -32.78 3.20 16.51
C SER A 26 -33.98 4.09 16.14
N GLN A 27 -33.74 5.32 15.68
CA GLN A 27 -34.76 6.28 15.27
C GLN A 27 -35.41 5.91 13.93
N CYS A 28 -34.75 5.15 13.06
CA CYS A 28 -35.31 4.71 11.78
C CYS A 28 -36.49 3.74 11.96
N VAL A 29 -36.58 3.05 13.11
CA VAL A 29 -37.67 2.10 13.42
C VAL A 29 -39.03 2.81 13.51
N GLY A 30 -39.06 4.08 13.92
CA GLY A 30 -40.29 4.85 14.09
C GLY A 30 -40.86 5.47 12.81
N ILE A 31 -40.25 5.23 11.65
CA ILE A 31 -40.69 5.79 10.36
C ILE A 31 -41.74 4.85 9.74
N ASP A 32 -42.96 5.38 9.54
CA ASP A 32 -44.08 4.65 8.96
C ASP A 32 -43.93 4.42 7.45
N ASP A 33 -43.41 5.44 6.75
CA ASP A 33 -43.21 5.37 5.30
C ASP A 33 -42.09 4.37 4.95
N PRO A 34 -42.37 3.31 4.18
CA PRO A 34 -41.39 2.25 3.92
C PRO A 34 -40.14 2.71 3.17
N ASP A 35 -40.30 3.61 2.19
CA ASP A 35 -39.19 4.08 1.35
C ASP A 35 -38.28 5.02 2.14
N THR A 36 -38.89 5.91 2.93
CA THR A 36 -38.16 6.81 3.83
C THR A 36 -37.44 6.04 4.93
N ARG A 37 -38.08 5.00 5.48
CA ARG A 37 -37.45 4.13 6.49
C ARG A 37 -36.24 3.40 5.92
N LEU A 38 -36.37 2.87 4.70
CA LEU A 38 -35.28 2.18 4.02
C LEU A 38 -34.09 3.11 3.80
N SER A 39 -34.33 4.32 3.27
CA SER A 39 -33.27 5.33 3.09
C SER A 39 -32.58 5.68 4.41
N CYS A 40 -33.34 5.83 5.51
CA CYS A 40 -32.77 6.13 6.84
C CYS A 40 -31.79 5.04 7.30
N PHE A 41 -32.14 3.77 7.10
CA PHE A 41 -31.23 2.67 7.41
C PHE A 41 -30.01 2.68 6.50
N ASP A 42 -30.21 2.83 5.20
CA ASP A 42 -29.11 2.85 4.24
C ASP A 42 -28.11 3.97 4.58
N ASP A 43 -28.60 5.21 4.76
CA ASP A 43 -27.81 6.40 5.08
C ASP A 43 -27.03 6.25 6.40
N ALA A 44 -27.63 5.62 7.41
CA ALA A 44 -26.97 5.40 8.70
C ALA A 44 -25.83 4.36 8.63
N PHE A 45 -25.77 3.57 7.56
CA PHE A 45 -24.72 2.58 7.31
C PHE A 45 -23.84 2.88 6.09
N VAL A 46 -24.03 4.02 5.39
CA VAL A 46 -23.19 4.43 4.22
C VAL A 46 -21.70 4.55 4.57
N GLU A 47 -21.36 4.88 5.82
CA GLU A 47 -19.96 4.95 6.27
C GLU A 47 -19.36 3.61 6.69
N THR A 48 -20.17 2.58 6.93
CA THR A 48 -19.69 1.19 6.97
C THR A 48 -19.51 0.72 5.54
N GLN A 49 -18.49 1.27 4.88
CA GLN A 49 -17.82 0.60 3.78
C GLN A 49 -17.63 -0.84 4.24
N VAL A 50 -18.35 -1.77 3.61
CA VAL A 50 -18.04 -3.18 3.70
C VAL A 50 -16.59 -3.26 3.24
N GLN A 51 -15.67 -3.31 4.20
CA GLN A 51 -14.29 -3.66 3.94
C GLN A 51 -14.39 -5.09 3.43
N GLN A 52 -14.57 -5.21 2.10
CA GLN A 52 -14.29 -6.43 1.39
C GLN A 52 -12.97 -6.91 1.98
N PRO A 53 -12.90 -8.15 2.53
CA PRO A 53 -11.67 -8.65 3.10
C PRO A 53 -10.62 -8.40 2.05
N SER A 54 -9.73 -7.46 2.35
CA SER A 54 -8.67 -7.06 1.46
C SER A 54 -8.04 -8.35 0.96
N PRO A 55 -7.93 -8.60 -0.36
CA PRO A 55 -7.30 -9.80 -0.88
C PRO A 55 -6.04 -10.06 -0.06
N LYS A 56 -6.01 -11.23 0.59
CA LYS A 56 -5.01 -11.58 1.60
C LYS A 56 -3.64 -11.28 1.00
N SER A 57 -3.02 -10.23 1.50
CA SER A 57 -1.75 -9.76 0.99
C SER A 57 -0.64 -10.52 1.71
N ASP A 58 0.35 -11.01 0.95
CA ASP A 58 1.52 -11.67 1.51
C ASP A 58 2.50 -10.67 2.16
N TRP A 59 2.26 -9.36 1.99
CA TRP A 59 3.09 -8.30 2.55
C TRP A 59 3.03 -8.31 4.07
N SER A 60 4.19 -8.49 4.71
CA SER A 60 4.35 -8.23 6.14
C SER A 60 4.83 -6.80 6.33
N VAL A 61 4.04 -6.00 7.05
CA VAL A 61 4.32 -4.59 7.35
C VAL A 61 4.71 -4.46 8.81
N ARG A 62 5.82 -3.78 9.07
CA ARG A 62 6.33 -3.50 10.41
C ARG A 62 6.65 -2.02 10.53
N VAL A 63 6.18 -1.41 11.61
CA VAL A 63 6.40 0.00 11.94
C VAL A 63 7.10 0.06 13.29
N ASP A 64 8.26 0.71 13.33
CA ASP A 64 8.93 1.07 14.57
C ASP A 64 9.03 2.57 14.69
N THR A 65 9.26 3.03 15.92
CA THR A 65 9.66 4.40 16.21
C THR A 65 11.09 4.39 16.72
N SER A 66 11.95 5.23 16.14
CA SER A 66 13.33 5.42 16.55
C SER A 66 13.37 6.02 17.96
N ALA A 67 14.14 5.42 18.86
CA ALA A 67 14.35 5.97 20.21
C ALA A 67 15.29 7.19 20.23
N LEU A 68 15.94 7.52 19.11
CA LEU A 68 16.90 8.61 19.01
C LEU A 68 16.23 9.95 18.65
N ASP A 69 15.23 9.92 17.77
CA ASP A 69 14.64 11.11 17.14
C ASP A 69 13.14 10.98 16.85
N ASP A 70 12.48 9.95 17.41
CA ASP A 70 11.06 9.63 17.21
C ASP A 70 10.63 9.42 15.74
N SER A 71 11.59 9.27 14.82
CA SER A 71 11.29 9.02 13.41
C SER A 71 10.68 7.62 13.21
N LYS A 72 9.67 7.54 12.35
CA LYS A 72 9.04 6.26 12.00
C LYS A 72 9.91 5.49 11.00
N THR A 73 10.25 4.25 11.34
CA THR A 73 10.83 3.28 10.40
C THR A 73 9.75 2.31 9.96
N VAL A 74 9.46 2.26 8.67
CA VAL A 74 8.46 1.37 8.10
C VAL A 74 9.13 0.38 7.18
N VAL A 75 8.90 -0.91 7.39
CA VAL A 75 9.48 -2.00 6.61
C VAL A 75 8.37 -2.91 6.10
N LEU A 76 8.25 -3.00 4.78
CA LEU A 76 7.43 -3.98 4.09
C LEU A 76 8.33 -5.12 3.60
N THR A 77 7.87 -6.36 3.77
CA THR A 77 8.61 -7.54 3.32
C THR A 77 7.75 -8.55 2.58
N LEU A 78 8.35 -9.18 1.58
CA LEU A 78 7.81 -10.36 0.89
C LEU A 78 8.88 -11.43 0.79
N THR A 79 8.48 -12.68 0.98
CA THR A 79 9.35 -13.84 0.75
C THR A 79 9.15 -14.38 -0.66
N SER A 80 10.23 -14.81 -1.33
CA SER A 80 10.13 -15.39 -2.67
C SER A 80 9.31 -16.69 -2.66
N LYS A 81 8.67 -16.99 -3.78
CA LYS A 81 8.06 -18.32 -4.04
C LYS A 81 9.14 -19.37 -4.23
N ASP A 82 10.20 -19.00 -4.95
CA ASP A 82 11.31 -19.88 -5.30
C ASP A 82 12.22 -20.17 -4.10
N GLN A 83 12.78 -21.37 -4.10
CA GLN A 83 13.83 -21.81 -3.18
C GLN A 83 15.08 -22.13 -3.98
N PHE A 84 16.24 -21.87 -3.39
CA PHE A 84 17.54 -22.13 -3.97
C PHE A 84 18.53 -22.51 -2.87
N LEU A 85 19.62 -23.18 -3.25
CA LEU A 85 20.68 -23.52 -2.33
C LEU A 85 21.51 -22.28 -2.04
N SER A 86 21.73 -21.98 -0.76
CA SER A 86 22.71 -20.99 -0.35
C SER A 86 24.13 -21.44 -0.69
N GLN A 87 25.11 -20.56 -0.53
CA GLN A 87 26.54 -20.88 -0.67
C GLN A 87 27.01 -22.03 0.25
N TYR A 88 26.22 -22.38 1.28
CA TYR A 88 26.51 -23.48 2.21
C TYR A 88 25.65 -24.73 1.97
N GLY A 89 24.89 -24.77 0.87
CA GLY A 89 24.05 -25.92 0.50
C GLY A 89 22.72 -26.01 1.26
N GLU A 90 22.32 -24.97 1.99
CA GLU A 90 21.02 -24.93 2.67
C GLU A 90 19.94 -24.46 1.70
N LEU A 91 18.76 -25.08 1.74
CA LEU A 91 17.62 -24.60 0.98
C LEU A 91 17.04 -23.33 1.63
N LYS A 92 17.17 -22.19 0.95
CA LYS A 92 16.72 -20.87 1.43
C LYS A 92 15.77 -20.22 0.43
N ARG A 93 15.20 -19.10 0.87
CA ARG A 93 14.37 -18.19 0.06
C ARG A 93 14.97 -16.80 0.13
N GLY A 94 14.70 -15.99 -0.88
CA GLY A 94 15.01 -14.58 -0.83
C GLY A 94 13.88 -13.75 -0.25
N THR A 95 14.20 -12.48 -0.02
CA THR A 95 13.25 -11.52 0.55
C THR A 95 13.33 -10.23 -0.25
N LEU A 96 12.18 -9.69 -0.66
CA LEU A 96 12.04 -8.32 -1.16
C LEU A 96 11.68 -7.43 0.02
N ILE A 97 12.35 -6.28 0.13
CA ILE A 97 12.14 -5.31 1.19
C ILE A 97 11.92 -3.93 0.58
N ILE A 98 10.88 -3.23 1.07
CA ILE A 98 10.67 -1.80 0.86
C ILE A 98 10.72 -1.15 2.23
N ARG A 99 11.60 -0.15 2.40
CA ARG A 99 11.83 0.47 3.71
C ARG A 99 11.84 1.98 3.61
N CYS A 100 11.10 2.64 4.47
CA CYS A 100 11.32 4.03 4.87
C CYS A 100 12.06 4.06 6.19
N MET A 101 13.20 4.76 6.24
CA MET A 101 14.00 4.97 7.45
C MET A 101 14.70 6.31 7.28
N GLU A 102 14.70 7.16 8.32
CA GLU A 102 15.33 8.49 8.27
C GLU A 102 14.90 9.28 7.01
N ASN A 103 13.59 9.33 6.75
CA ASN A 103 12.99 9.99 5.59
C ASN A 103 13.50 9.50 4.21
N THR A 104 14.11 8.32 4.14
CA THR A 104 14.63 7.74 2.91
C THR A 104 13.91 6.44 2.57
N THR A 105 13.24 6.43 1.42
CA THR A 105 12.66 5.20 0.84
C THR A 105 13.72 4.42 0.07
N SER A 106 13.85 3.14 0.39
CA SER A 106 14.76 2.19 -0.24
C SER A 106 14.01 0.92 -0.66
N LEU A 107 14.49 0.26 -1.72
CA LEU A 107 14.00 -1.04 -2.18
C LEU A 107 15.19 -1.94 -2.42
N TYR A 108 15.20 -3.12 -1.80
CA TYR A 108 16.33 -4.04 -1.90
C TYR A 108 15.89 -5.48 -1.71
N THR A 109 16.75 -6.40 -2.13
CA THR A 109 16.48 -7.84 -2.07
C THR A 109 17.60 -8.57 -1.35
N LYS A 110 17.22 -9.45 -0.42
CA LYS A 110 18.12 -10.41 0.23
C LYS A 110 18.12 -11.72 -0.55
N TRP A 111 19.30 -12.28 -0.74
CA TRP A 111 19.53 -13.44 -1.61
C TRP A 111 19.83 -14.72 -0.82
N GLY A 112 19.07 -14.98 0.25
CA GLY A 112 19.04 -16.31 0.91
C GLY A 112 20.40 -16.90 1.32
N GLY A 113 21.39 -16.08 1.69
CA GLY A 113 22.73 -16.57 2.11
C GLY A 113 23.82 -16.48 1.05
N HIS A 114 23.53 -15.98 -0.15
CA HIS A 114 24.54 -15.64 -1.14
C HIS A 114 25.28 -14.34 -0.84
N PHE A 115 26.52 -14.25 -1.34
CA PHE A 115 27.33 -13.04 -1.28
C PHE A 115 27.16 -12.21 -2.56
N MET A 116 26.65 -10.99 -2.40
CA MET A 116 26.35 -10.06 -3.49
C MET A 116 27.43 -8.97 -3.62
N SER A 117 27.61 -8.49 -4.85
CA SER A 117 28.54 -7.40 -5.17
C SER A 117 28.01 -6.60 -6.36
N ASP A 118 28.26 -5.29 -6.40
CA ASP A 118 28.01 -4.44 -7.56
C ASP A 118 29.21 -4.32 -8.52
N ASN A 119 30.37 -4.87 -8.14
CA ASN A 119 31.61 -4.84 -8.91
C ASN A 119 31.46 -5.51 -10.27
N ARG A 120 32.17 -4.98 -11.28
CA ARG A 120 32.24 -5.54 -12.65
C ARG A 120 30.88 -5.91 -13.24
N ASN A 121 29.85 -5.15 -12.86
CA ASN A 121 28.45 -5.30 -13.26
C ASN A 121 27.61 -6.37 -12.53
N ASN A 122 28.11 -6.96 -11.45
CA ASN A 122 27.35 -7.95 -10.68
C ASN A 122 26.14 -7.35 -9.95
N GLY A 123 26.04 -6.01 -9.90
CA GLY A 123 24.88 -5.26 -9.40
C GLY A 123 23.75 -5.12 -10.42
N ARG A 124 23.92 -5.64 -11.65
CA ARG A 124 22.86 -5.59 -12.68
C ARG A 124 21.83 -6.68 -12.40
N VAL A 125 20.62 -6.25 -12.08
CA VAL A 125 19.48 -7.13 -11.82
C VAL A 125 18.56 -7.08 -13.04
N ASP A 126 18.33 -8.22 -13.66
CA ASP A 126 17.28 -8.38 -14.66
C ASP A 126 15.93 -8.53 -13.93
N TYR A 127 14.90 -7.84 -14.38
CA TYR A 127 13.58 -7.89 -13.75
C TYR A 127 12.45 -7.90 -14.77
N ARG A 128 11.31 -8.45 -14.36
CA ARG A 128 10.06 -8.42 -15.13
C ARG A 128 8.87 -8.23 -14.18
N VAL A 129 8.04 -7.25 -14.46
CA VAL A 129 6.78 -7.00 -13.74
C VAL A 129 5.64 -7.56 -14.58
N ASP A 130 4.90 -8.50 -14.02
CA ASP A 130 3.84 -9.25 -14.71
C ASP A 130 4.31 -9.79 -16.10
N ALA A 131 3.46 -9.67 -17.11
CA ALA A 131 3.76 -10.06 -18.49
C ALA A 131 4.50 -8.98 -19.30
N LYS A 132 4.90 -7.85 -18.70
CA LYS A 132 5.61 -6.75 -19.41
C LYS A 132 6.97 -7.21 -19.93
N LYS A 133 7.58 -6.45 -20.83
CA LYS A 133 8.93 -6.75 -21.33
C LYS A 133 9.95 -6.76 -20.19
N ALA A 134 10.84 -7.75 -20.16
CA ALA A 134 11.94 -7.79 -19.21
C ALA A 134 12.85 -6.57 -19.39
N SER A 135 13.32 -6.02 -18.26
CA SER A 135 14.15 -4.83 -18.17
C SER A 135 15.30 -5.08 -17.22
N ARG A 136 16.21 -4.11 -17.10
CA ARG A 136 17.38 -4.21 -16.25
C ARG A 136 17.52 -2.97 -15.39
N VAL A 137 17.93 -3.16 -14.14
CA VAL A 137 18.22 -2.10 -13.20
C VAL A 137 19.58 -2.33 -12.58
N SER A 138 20.34 -1.26 -12.37
CA SER A 138 21.60 -1.32 -11.63
C SER A 138 21.32 -1.06 -10.16
N MET A 139 21.63 -2.04 -9.32
CA MET A 139 21.52 -1.99 -7.87
C MET A 139 22.92 -2.05 -7.25
N ARG A 140 23.06 -1.53 -6.03
CA ARG A 140 24.31 -1.55 -5.27
C ARG A 140 24.25 -2.56 -4.15
N GLU A 141 25.37 -3.19 -3.79
CA GLU A 141 25.39 -4.08 -2.64
C GLU A 141 25.13 -3.36 -1.32
N SER A 142 24.61 -4.10 -0.35
CA SER A 142 24.59 -3.66 1.04
C SER A 142 25.98 -3.76 1.66
N THR A 143 26.21 -3.01 2.75
CA THR A 143 27.48 -3.00 3.50
C THR A 143 27.90 -4.37 4.06
N ASN A 144 26.96 -5.31 4.17
CA ASN A 144 27.22 -6.69 4.60
C ASN A 144 27.20 -7.70 3.45
N ASN A 145 27.13 -7.24 2.19
CA ASN A 145 27.11 -8.05 0.97
C ASN A 145 25.96 -9.07 0.87
N LYS A 146 24.89 -8.93 1.66
CA LYS A 146 23.74 -9.88 1.63
C LYS A 146 22.59 -9.39 0.76
N SER A 147 22.69 -8.22 0.17
CA SER A 147 21.59 -7.59 -0.57
C SER A 147 22.09 -6.79 -1.77
N LEU A 148 21.22 -6.66 -2.77
CA LEU A 148 21.31 -5.66 -3.82
C LEU A 148 20.14 -4.70 -3.66
N GLY A 149 20.39 -3.39 -3.75
CA GLY A 149 19.37 -2.38 -3.51
C GLY A 149 19.46 -1.11 -4.34
N LEU A 150 18.31 -0.47 -4.45
CA LEU A 150 18.14 0.96 -4.73
C LEU A 150 18.03 1.65 -3.38
N TRP A 151 19.04 2.46 -3.04
CA TRP A 151 19.21 3.01 -1.69
C TRP A 151 18.73 4.46 -1.53
N SER A 152 18.21 5.06 -2.60
CA SER A 152 17.70 6.44 -2.58
C SER A 152 16.26 6.51 -3.08
N GLY A 153 15.47 7.43 -2.52
CA GLY A 153 14.08 7.63 -2.92
C GLY A 153 13.94 7.91 -4.42
N SER A 154 14.85 8.69 -5.00
CA SER A 154 14.85 9.03 -6.44
C SER A 154 14.92 7.81 -7.36
N GLN A 155 15.50 6.70 -6.91
CA GLN A 155 15.62 5.46 -7.67
C GLN A 155 14.55 4.44 -7.24
N SER A 156 14.33 4.30 -5.93
CA SER A 156 13.42 3.30 -5.37
C SER A 156 11.97 3.64 -5.65
N ILE A 157 11.55 4.90 -5.49
CA ILE A 157 10.15 5.31 -5.63
C ILE A 157 9.62 5.05 -7.05
N PRO A 158 10.32 5.42 -8.14
CA PRO A 158 9.88 5.07 -9.50
C PRO A 158 9.81 3.55 -9.75
N PHE A 159 10.70 2.76 -9.16
CA PHE A 159 10.64 1.30 -9.26
C PHE A 159 9.42 0.74 -8.51
N ILE A 160 9.21 1.18 -7.26
CA ILE A 160 8.07 0.78 -6.43
C ILE A 160 6.74 1.13 -7.11
N LYS A 161 6.65 2.32 -7.72
CA LYS A 161 5.45 2.74 -8.47
C LYS A 161 5.09 1.81 -9.63
N GLN A 162 6.07 1.12 -10.24
CA GLN A 162 5.80 0.09 -11.26
C GLN A 162 5.14 -1.17 -10.69
N LEU A 163 5.31 -1.41 -9.38
CA LEU A 163 4.76 -2.57 -8.66
C LEU A 163 3.37 -2.30 -8.09
N LEU A 164 2.95 -1.03 -7.98
CA LEU A 164 1.59 -0.68 -7.56
C LEU A 164 0.58 -1.29 -8.53
N ASN A 165 -0.36 -2.07 -8.02
CA ASN A 165 -1.36 -2.83 -8.78
C ASN A 165 -0.79 -3.96 -9.67
N ALA A 166 0.50 -4.28 -9.56
CA ALA A 166 1.08 -5.45 -10.22
C ALA A 166 0.74 -6.72 -9.43
N LYS A 167 0.84 -7.88 -10.10
CA LYS A 167 0.62 -9.18 -9.44
C LYS A 167 1.93 -9.87 -9.12
N GLN A 168 2.92 -9.76 -10.01
CA GLN A 168 4.16 -10.50 -9.91
C GLN A 168 5.38 -9.64 -10.23
N LEU A 169 6.43 -9.82 -9.44
CA LEU A 169 7.78 -9.37 -9.76
C LEU A 169 8.68 -10.59 -9.86
N TYR A 170 9.30 -10.78 -11.03
CA TYR A 170 10.39 -11.72 -11.23
C TYR A 170 11.71 -10.94 -11.29
N ILE A 171 12.74 -11.45 -10.61
CA ILE A 171 14.09 -10.90 -10.66
C ILE A 171 15.15 -11.99 -10.80
N ARG A 172 16.26 -11.64 -11.43
CA ARG A 172 17.45 -12.48 -11.55
C ARG A 172 18.71 -11.65 -11.34
N ALA A 173 19.62 -12.17 -10.54
CA ALA A 173 20.96 -11.59 -10.34
C ALA A 173 21.99 -12.70 -10.18
N THR A 174 23.27 -12.36 -10.31
CA THR A 174 24.38 -13.30 -10.18
C THR A 174 25.18 -12.96 -8.93
N PRO A 175 25.14 -13.82 -7.90
CA PRO A 175 26.03 -13.68 -6.76
C PRO A 175 27.50 -13.77 -7.15
N TYR A 176 28.39 -13.32 -6.27
CA TYR A 176 29.82 -13.28 -6.55
C TYR A 176 30.40 -14.68 -6.74
N SER A 177 30.97 -14.93 -7.92
CA SER A 177 31.58 -16.22 -8.29
C SER A 177 30.60 -17.41 -8.25
N GLU A 178 29.31 -17.17 -8.44
CA GLU A 178 28.27 -18.21 -8.48
C GLU A 178 27.40 -18.11 -9.75
N SER A 179 26.50 -19.07 -9.94
CA SER A 179 25.50 -19.04 -11.01
C SER A 179 24.36 -18.05 -10.72
N PRO A 180 23.67 -17.52 -11.74
CA PRO A 180 22.50 -16.68 -11.54
C PRO A 180 21.43 -17.34 -10.68
N VAL A 181 20.84 -16.56 -9.78
CA VAL A 181 19.71 -16.94 -8.92
C VAL A 181 18.48 -16.16 -9.34
N GLU A 182 17.33 -16.82 -9.30
CA GLU A 182 16.05 -16.28 -9.76
C GLU A 182 15.04 -16.28 -8.61
N MET A 183 14.22 -15.23 -8.53
CA MET A 183 13.22 -15.08 -7.47
C MET A 183 11.96 -14.43 -8.01
N THR A 184 10.83 -14.98 -7.60
CA THR A 184 9.49 -14.54 -7.94
C THR A 184 8.74 -14.14 -6.68
N PHE A 185 8.17 -12.94 -6.70
CA PHE A 185 7.39 -12.37 -5.60
C PHE A 185 5.95 -12.12 -6.04
N ASN A 186 5.00 -12.48 -5.18
CA ASN A 186 3.61 -12.07 -5.31
C ASN A 186 3.44 -10.65 -4.74
N VAL A 187 3.37 -9.64 -5.60
CA VAL A 187 3.36 -8.22 -5.17
C VAL A 187 1.95 -7.65 -5.02
N THR A 188 0.91 -8.48 -5.18
CA THR A 188 -0.49 -8.05 -5.02
C THR A 188 -0.76 -7.41 -3.65
N GLY A 189 -1.56 -6.35 -3.63
CA GLY A 189 -1.95 -5.67 -2.39
C GLY A 189 -0.93 -4.64 -1.91
N LEU A 190 0.13 -4.37 -2.69
CA LEU A 190 1.14 -3.36 -2.34
C LEU A 190 0.51 -1.96 -2.21
N GLU A 191 -0.50 -1.64 -3.03
CA GLU A 191 -1.19 -0.36 -3.06
C GLU A 191 -1.75 0.06 -1.69
N ARG A 192 -2.29 -0.90 -0.92
CA ARG A 192 -2.72 -0.67 0.46
C ARG A 192 -1.60 -0.89 1.47
N ALA A 193 -0.77 -1.93 1.28
CA ALA A 193 0.27 -2.27 2.26
C ALA A 193 1.31 -1.14 2.44
N ILE A 194 1.55 -0.34 1.41
CA ILE A 194 2.59 0.70 1.41
C ILE A 194 2.16 2.03 2.03
N GLU A 195 0.88 2.24 2.32
CA GLU A 195 0.34 3.49 2.90
C GLU A 195 1.17 4.02 4.08
N PRO A 196 1.45 3.27 5.16
CA PRO A 196 2.23 3.78 6.29
C PRO A 196 3.66 4.18 5.91
N LEU A 197 4.24 3.54 4.88
CA LEU A 197 5.57 3.88 4.39
C LEU A 197 5.55 5.22 3.66
N ARG A 198 4.52 5.44 2.84
CA ARG A 198 4.31 6.68 2.09
C ARG A 198 4.06 7.86 3.02
N ASP A 199 3.30 7.65 4.08
CA ASP A 199 3.08 8.65 5.12
C ASP A 199 4.39 9.01 5.84
N ALA A 200 5.20 8.01 6.20
CA ALA A 200 6.46 8.23 6.93
C ALA A 200 7.55 8.92 6.10
N CYS A 201 7.57 8.70 4.78
CA CYS A 201 8.59 9.26 3.87
C CYS A 201 8.06 10.35 2.91
N GLY A 202 6.77 10.72 3.03
CA GLY A 202 6.16 11.85 2.34
C GLY A 202 6.13 11.78 0.81
N TRP A 203 5.65 10.68 0.21
CA TRP A 203 5.54 10.57 -1.27
C TRP A 203 4.37 9.77 -1.79
#